data_AF-Q5P0R6-F1
#
_entry.id   AF-Q5P0R6-F1
#
_cell.length_a   1.000
_cell.length_b   1.000
_cell.length_c   1.000
_cell.angle_alpha   90.00
_cell.angle_beta   90.00
_cell.angle_gamma   90.00
#
_symmetry.space_group_name_H-M   'P 1'
#
loop_
_entity.id
_entity.type
_entity.pdbx_description
1 polymer ?
#
loop_
_entity_poly.entity_id
_entity_poly.type
_entity_poly.pdbx_seq_one_letter_code
_entity_poly.pdbx_strand_id
1 'polypeptide(L)'
;MQIETDEADLAIAVFFRDTDGTHSIRGGAWAEKWQSIERGFKRAGFQRGVPMLPKPTSEAWLLCAARTAPYQNCSALEELPGNQVSERHPKKELARVFGEEKFSQALREWLEEHPFEPDRAMEMSSYRAFRERLTEVLTTVRGRA
;
A
#
# COMPACT_ATOMS: atom_id res chain seq x y z
N MET A 1 -6.14 18.76 -15.42
CA MET A 1 -7.08 17.64 -15.68
C MET A 1 -8.49 18.09 -15.32
N GLN A 2 -9.56 17.39 -15.74
CA GLN A 2 -10.95 17.81 -15.47
C GLN A 2 -11.18 18.10 -13.96
N ILE A 3 -10.85 17.16 -13.08
CA ILE A 3 -10.97 17.31 -11.62
C ILE A 3 -10.21 18.53 -11.07
N GLU A 4 -9.02 18.84 -11.60
CA GLU A 4 -8.23 20.01 -11.16
C GLU A 4 -8.83 21.35 -11.62
N THR A 5 -9.56 21.32 -12.74
CA THR A 5 -10.31 22.47 -13.24
C THR A 5 -11.60 22.66 -12.44
N ASP A 6 -12.28 21.58 -12.08
CA ASP A 6 -13.55 21.59 -11.37
C ASP A 6 -13.38 21.99 -9.89
N GLU A 7 -12.36 21.45 -9.20
CA GLU A 7 -12.06 21.72 -7.79
C GLU A 7 -11.15 22.96 -7.59
N ALA A 8 -10.62 23.52 -8.68
CA ALA A 8 -9.63 24.61 -8.67
C ALA A 8 -8.35 24.32 -7.84
N ASP A 9 -7.97 23.05 -7.69
CA ASP A 9 -6.84 22.57 -6.88
C ASP A 9 -5.97 21.53 -7.63
N LEU A 10 -4.78 21.24 -7.10
CA LEU A 10 -3.82 20.27 -7.66
C LEU A 10 -4.14 18.84 -7.21
N ALA A 11 -4.47 17.97 -8.16
CA ALA A 11 -4.74 16.57 -7.87
C ALA A 11 -3.46 15.74 -7.73
N ILE A 12 -3.54 14.71 -6.89
CA ILE A 12 -2.57 13.61 -6.77
C ILE A 12 -3.28 12.33 -7.21
N ALA A 13 -2.70 11.58 -8.15
CA ALA A 13 -3.30 10.35 -8.66
C ALA A 13 -2.64 9.13 -8.03
N VAL A 14 -3.37 8.40 -7.19
CA VAL A 14 -2.90 7.15 -6.60
C VAL A 14 -3.36 5.98 -7.47
N PHE A 15 -2.43 5.18 -7.98
CA PHE A 15 -2.74 3.94 -8.69
C PHE A 15 -2.59 2.75 -7.74
N PHE A 16 -3.72 2.22 -7.25
CA PHE A 16 -3.73 1.04 -6.39
C PHE A 16 -3.74 -0.26 -7.20
N ARG A 17 -2.90 -1.21 -6.81
CA ARG A 17 -2.95 -2.59 -7.30
C ARG A 17 -2.23 -3.53 -6.33
N ASP A 18 -2.85 -4.65 -5.97
CA ASP A 18 -2.15 -5.72 -5.27
C ASP A 18 -1.19 -6.49 -6.20
N THR A 19 -0.09 -6.97 -5.65
CA THR A 19 0.95 -7.65 -6.44
C THR A 19 0.52 -9.05 -6.87
N ASP A 20 -0.38 -9.71 -6.14
CA ASP A 20 -1.03 -10.99 -6.44
C ASP A 20 -0.08 -12.05 -7.02
N GLY A 21 0.72 -12.62 -6.13
CA GLY A 21 1.75 -13.59 -6.47
C GLY A 21 1.29 -15.05 -6.37
N THR A 22 1.05 -15.69 -7.52
CA THR A 22 1.04 -17.16 -7.63
C THR A 22 2.47 -17.72 -7.50
N HIS A 23 2.94 -17.86 -6.26
CA HIS A 23 4.15 -18.60 -5.85
C HIS A 23 5.52 -18.23 -6.46
N SER A 24 5.59 -17.33 -7.46
CA SER A 24 6.73 -17.23 -8.39
C SER A 24 7.26 -15.81 -8.62
N ILE A 25 6.64 -14.79 -8.01
CA ILE A 25 7.09 -13.40 -8.10
C ILE A 25 8.36 -13.24 -7.23
N ARG A 26 9.52 -13.49 -7.84
CA ARG A 26 10.84 -13.08 -7.33
C ARG A 26 10.86 -11.55 -7.25
N GLY A 27 11.62 -10.99 -6.29
CA GLY A 27 11.60 -9.55 -5.99
C GLY A 27 11.75 -8.58 -7.17
N GLY A 28 12.45 -8.97 -8.25
CA GLY A 28 12.54 -8.18 -9.48
C GLY A 28 11.18 -7.86 -10.13
N ALA A 29 10.22 -8.79 -10.08
CA ALA A 29 8.91 -8.59 -10.71
C ALA A 29 7.98 -7.64 -9.92
N TRP A 30 8.31 -7.27 -8.67
CA TRP A 30 7.67 -6.13 -8.00
C TRP A 30 8.24 -4.80 -8.53
N ALA A 31 9.57 -4.69 -8.63
CA ALA A 31 10.22 -3.48 -9.12
C ALA A 31 9.87 -3.17 -10.59
N GLU A 32 9.76 -4.19 -11.44
CA GLU A 32 9.29 -4.05 -12.82
C GLU A 32 7.85 -3.51 -12.90
N LYS A 33 6.94 -3.99 -12.04
CA LYS A 33 5.56 -3.50 -11.92
C LYS A 33 5.53 -2.05 -11.45
N TRP A 34 6.29 -1.71 -10.41
CA TRP A 34 6.43 -0.34 -9.90
C TRP A 34 6.85 0.64 -11.01
N GLN A 35 7.99 0.35 -11.66
CA GLN A 35 8.49 1.18 -12.76
C GLN A 35 7.52 1.24 -13.95
N SER A 36 6.72 0.19 -14.18
CA SER A 36 5.71 0.20 -15.24
C SER A 36 4.62 1.25 -14.96
N ILE A 37 4.17 1.34 -13.70
CA ILE A 37 3.18 2.34 -13.26
C ILE A 37 3.77 3.75 -13.35
N GLU A 38 5.01 3.96 -12.88
CA GLU A 38 5.72 5.25 -13.00
C GLU A 38 5.89 5.69 -14.46
N ARG A 39 6.29 4.76 -15.35
CA ARG A 39 6.37 5.03 -16.79
C ARG A 39 4.99 5.33 -17.39
N GLY A 40 3.92 4.72 -16.89
CA GLY A 40 2.54 5.03 -17.25
C GLY A 40 2.18 6.49 -16.93
N PHE A 41 2.38 6.92 -15.68
CA PHE A 41 2.19 8.31 -15.25
C PHE A 41 3.05 9.29 -16.08
N LYS A 42 4.33 8.99 -16.30
CA LYS A 42 5.22 9.82 -17.11
C LYS A 42 4.75 9.94 -18.57
N ARG A 43 4.26 8.86 -19.18
CA ARG A 43 3.68 8.86 -20.55
C ARG A 43 2.39 9.66 -20.64
N ALA A 44 1.59 9.68 -19.58
CA ALA A 44 0.40 10.54 -19.48
C ALA A 44 0.72 12.02 -19.16
N GLY A 45 2.01 12.40 -19.06
CA GLY A 45 2.44 13.73 -18.66
C GLY A 45 2.17 14.06 -17.18
N PHE A 46 1.76 13.07 -16.38
CA PHE A 46 1.23 13.31 -15.03
C PHE A 46 2.27 13.07 -13.93
N GLN A 47 3.00 14.13 -13.58
CA GLN A 47 4.11 14.05 -12.61
C GLN A 47 3.69 13.84 -11.14
N ARG A 48 2.41 14.02 -10.81
CA ARG A 48 1.85 13.81 -9.45
C ARG A 48 1.25 12.41 -9.26
N GLY A 49 1.68 11.45 -10.07
CA GLY A 49 1.30 10.04 -9.94
C GLY A 49 2.05 9.32 -8.81
N VAL A 50 1.34 8.52 -8.03
CA VAL A 50 1.85 7.72 -6.89
C VAL A 50 1.41 6.27 -7.07
N PRO A 51 2.33 5.30 -7.29
CA PRO A 51 2.00 3.89 -7.25
C PRO A 51 1.74 3.44 -5.81
N MET A 52 0.60 2.80 -5.55
CA MET A 52 0.30 2.07 -4.32
C MET A 52 0.26 0.58 -4.68
N LEU A 53 1.42 -0.07 -4.55
CA LEU A 53 1.65 -1.46 -5.00
C LEU A 53 2.08 -2.35 -3.81
N PRO A 54 1.18 -2.76 -2.90
CA PRO A 54 1.52 -3.63 -1.79
C PRO A 54 2.07 -4.98 -2.23
N LYS A 55 2.89 -5.62 -1.39
CA LYS A 55 3.28 -7.04 -1.55
C LYS A 55 2.94 -7.90 -0.31
N PRO A 56 2.45 -9.14 -0.51
CA PRO A 56 1.84 -9.61 -1.75
C PRO A 56 0.51 -8.88 -2.05
N THR A 57 -0.18 -8.42 -1.00
CA THR A 57 -1.48 -7.72 -1.03
C THR A 57 -1.55 -6.66 0.08
N SER A 58 -2.54 -5.76 0.02
CA SER A 58 -2.76 -4.67 0.96
C SER A 58 -2.97 -5.12 2.42
N GLU A 59 -3.51 -6.33 2.65
CA GLU A 59 -3.67 -6.87 4.00
C GLU A 59 -2.33 -7.13 4.70
N ALA A 60 -1.21 -7.25 3.99
CA ALA A 60 0.12 -7.30 4.62
C ALA A 60 0.42 -6.00 5.37
N TRP A 61 0.02 -4.85 4.83
CA TRP A 61 0.15 -3.56 5.50
C TRP A 61 -0.78 -3.47 6.71
N LEU A 62 -2.01 -4.00 6.61
CA LEU A 62 -2.99 -4.06 7.71
C LEU A 62 -2.67 -5.11 8.79
N LEU A 63 -1.76 -6.05 8.50
CA LEU A 63 -1.17 -6.96 9.50
C LEU A 63 -0.05 -6.26 10.30
N CYS A 64 0.60 -5.25 9.72
CA CYS A 64 1.21 -4.17 10.49
C CYS A 64 0.09 -3.25 11.01
N ALA A 65 0.36 -2.38 11.98
CA ALA A 65 -0.66 -1.87 12.91
C ALA A 65 -1.38 -3.00 13.71
N ALA A 66 -2.26 -3.81 13.10
CA ALA A 66 -3.17 -4.73 13.81
C ALA A 66 -2.48 -5.79 14.68
N ARG A 67 -1.27 -6.25 14.33
CA ARG A 67 -0.46 -7.04 15.27
C ARG A 67 -0.02 -6.14 16.43
N THR A 68 -0.41 -6.50 17.64
CA THR A 68 -0.11 -5.74 18.87
C THR A 68 1.39 -5.52 19.08
N ALA A 69 1.74 -4.37 19.66
CA ALA A 69 3.09 -4.15 20.15
C ALA A 69 3.46 -5.23 21.20
N PRO A 70 4.69 -5.77 21.20
CA PRO A 70 5.88 -5.29 20.50
C PRO A 70 6.21 -6.06 19.19
N TYR A 71 5.27 -6.26 18.27
CA TYR A 71 5.56 -6.92 16.98
C TYR A 71 6.47 -6.06 16.06
N GLN A 72 7.78 -6.33 16.11
CA GLN A 72 8.87 -5.64 15.40
C GLN A 72 9.37 -6.40 14.16
N ASN A 73 8.47 -6.99 13.36
CA ASN A 73 8.86 -7.66 12.13
C ASN A 73 7.77 -7.52 11.05
N CYS A 74 7.41 -6.28 10.73
CA CYS A 74 6.45 -6.02 9.66
C CYS A 74 7.05 -6.37 8.28
N SER A 75 8.38 -6.31 8.10
CA SER A 75 9.02 -6.74 6.84
C SER A 75 8.67 -8.18 6.43
N ALA A 76 8.59 -9.13 7.37
CA ALA A 76 8.24 -10.52 7.09
C ALA A 76 6.78 -10.72 6.61
N LEU A 77 5.89 -9.75 6.83
CA LEU A 77 4.49 -9.81 6.37
C LEU A 77 4.40 -9.66 4.85
N GLU A 78 5.37 -8.98 4.24
CA GLU A 78 5.44 -8.83 2.79
C GLU A 78 5.94 -10.08 2.05
N GLU A 79 6.54 -11.02 2.77
CA GLU A 79 7.02 -12.31 2.26
C GLU A 79 5.95 -13.43 2.45
N LEU A 80 4.74 -13.05 2.88
CA LEU A 80 3.59 -13.95 2.93
C LEU A 80 3.16 -14.39 1.51
N PRO A 81 2.55 -15.58 1.37
CA PRO A 81 2.09 -16.08 0.08
C PRO A 81 0.86 -15.32 -0.43
N GLY A 82 0.97 -14.70 -1.61
CA GLY A 82 -0.14 -14.02 -2.31
C GLY A 82 -1.16 -14.94 -3.00
N ASN A 83 -1.08 -16.25 -2.81
CA ASN A 83 -2.06 -17.19 -3.32
C ASN A 83 -3.15 -17.45 -2.27
N GLN A 84 -4.41 -17.10 -2.56
CA GLN A 84 -5.55 -17.23 -1.65
C GLN A 84 -5.78 -18.66 -1.14
N VAL A 85 -5.35 -19.69 -1.90
CA VAL A 85 -5.41 -21.09 -1.47
C VAL A 85 -4.51 -21.35 -0.27
N SER A 86 -3.40 -20.60 -0.11
CA SER A 86 -2.47 -20.79 0.99
C SER A 86 -3.13 -20.54 2.36
N GLU A 87 -2.80 -21.37 3.35
CA GLU A 87 -3.24 -21.14 4.72
C GLU A 87 -2.58 -19.94 5.40
N ARG A 88 -1.48 -19.40 4.86
CA ARG A 88 -0.82 -18.18 5.36
C ARG A 88 -1.07 -16.96 4.47
N HIS A 89 -2.13 -16.97 3.66
CA HIS A 89 -2.52 -15.80 2.86
C HIS A 89 -2.82 -14.60 3.78
N PRO A 90 -2.35 -13.38 3.48
CA PRO A 90 -2.55 -12.21 4.35
C PRO A 90 -3.99 -11.99 4.80
N LYS A 91 -4.98 -12.15 3.91
CA LYS A 91 -6.39 -12.05 4.28
C LYS A 91 -6.84 -13.06 5.35
N LYS A 92 -6.33 -14.31 5.31
CA LYS A 92 -6.60 -15.34 6.33
C LYS A 92 -5.87 -15.04 7.64
N GLU A 93 -4.62 -14.56 7.56
CA GLU A 93 -3.87 -14.09 8.72
C GLU A 93 -4.56 -12.89 9.40
N LEU A 94 -5.11 -11.95 8.63
CA LEU A 94 -5.82 -10.79 9.15
C LEU A 94 -7.11 -11.21 9.86
N ALA A 95 -7.84 -12.15 9.28
CA ALA A 95 -9.00 -12.76 9.95
C ALA A 95 -8.64 -13.49 11.25
N ARG A 96 -7.46 -14.13 11.33
CA ARG A 96 -6.96 -14.74 12.59
C ARG A 96 -6.61 -13.69 13.65
N VAL A 97 -6.06 -12.54 13.26
CA VAL A 97 -5.76 -11.44 14.21
C VAL A 97 -7.04 -10.85 14.79
N PHE A 98 -8.11 -10.73 13.99
CA PHE A 98 -9.39 -10.18 14.43
C PHE A 98 -10.38 -11.22 15.00
N GLY A 99 -10.12 -12.52 14.85
CA GLY A 99 -11.03 -13.60 15.20
C GLY A 99 -12.18 -13.84 14.19
N GLU A 100 -12.31 -12.97 13.19
CA GLU A 100 -13.35 -12.98 12.15
C GLU A 100 -12.83 -12.33 10.85
N GLU A 101 -13.48 -12.59 9.72
CA GLU A 101 -13.20 -11.85 8.48
C GLU A 101 -13.80 -10.43 8.56
N LYS A 102 -12.95 -9.41 8.67
CA LYS A 102 -13.38 -8.00 8.60
C LYS A 102 -13.39 -7.50 7.15
N PHE A 103 -14.51 -6.86 6.77
CA PHE A 103 -14.69 -6.20 5.48
C PHE A 103 -14.25 -4.72 5.52
N SER A 104 -14.19 -4.07 4.35
CA SER A 104 -13.63 -2.73 4.17
C SER A 104 -14.17 -1.65 5.09
N GLN A 105 -15.45 -1.72 5.50
CA GLN A 105 -16.03 -0.78 6.46
C GLN A 105 -15.48 -1.02 7.87
N ALA A 106 -15.59 -2.24 8.40
CA ALA A 106 -15.09 -2.60 9.73
C ALA A 106 -13.57 -2.41 9.87
N LEU A 107 -12.80 -2.56 8.79
CA LEU A 107 -11.36 -2.26 8.77
C LEU A 107 -11.07 -0.75 8.82
N ARG A 108 -11.93 0.10 8.25
CA ARG A 108 -11.81 1.57 8.35
C ARG A 108 -12.16 2.05 9.74
N GLU A 109 -13.30 1.62 10.27
CA GLU A 109 -13.75 1.92 11.64
C GLU A 109 -12.67 1.52 12.66
N TRP A 110 -12.08 0.33 12.50
CA TRP A 110 -10.97 -0.12 13.36
C TRP A 110 -9.71 0.76 13.23
N LEU A 111 -9.34 1.22 12.02
CA LEU A 111 -8.20 2.12 11.79
C LEU A 111 -8.42 3.55 12.32
N GLU A 112 -9.67 4.00 12.42
CA GLU A 112 -10.03 5.27 13.05
C GLU A 112 -9.85 5.20 14.58
N GLU A 113 -10.19 4.08 15.19
CA GLU A 113 -9.96 3.81 16.62
C GLU A 113 -8.50 3.47 16.95
N HIS A 114 -7.78 2.83 16.02
CA HIS A 114 -6.41 2.33 16.19
C HIS A 114 -5.48 2.92 15.11
N PRO A 115 -4.98 4.15 15.30
CA PRO A 115 -4.22 4.86 14.27
C PRO A 115 -3.02 4.07 13.76
N PHE A 116 -2.90 3.99 12.44
CA PHE A 116 -1.80 3.32 11.76
C PHE A 116 -0.46 3.99 12.06
N GLU A 117 0.45 3.28 12.73
CA GLU A 117 1.83 3.73 13.02
C GLU A 117 2.72 3.71 11.75
N PRO A 118 3.03 4.87 11.12
CA PRO A 118 3.71 4.87 9.83
C PRO A 118 5.17 4.41 9.94
N ASP A 119 5.86 4.81 11.01
CA ASP A 119 7.29 4.54 11.20
C ASP A 119 7.59 3.05 11.33
N ARG A 120 6.72 2.32 12.06
CA ARG A 120 6.75 0.86 12.16
C ARG A 120 6.51 0.19 10.81
N ALA A 121 5.63 0.75 9.99
CA ALA A 121 5.34 0.23 8.65
C ALA A 121 6.46 0.48 7.64
N MET A 122 7.42 1.39 7.89
CA MET A 122 8.57 1.62 7.01
C MET A 122 9.51 0.40 6.89
N GLU A 123 9.39 -0.61 7.77
CA GLU A 123 10.06 -1.91 7.59
C GLU A 123 9.61 -2.65 6.32
N MET A 124 8.36 -2.41 5.87
CA MET A 124 7.80 -2.99 4.66
C MET A 124 8.25 -2.18 3.44
N SER A 125 8.96 -2.81 2.50
CA SER A 125 9.59 -2.08 1.39
C SER A 125 8.60 -1.52 0.38
N SER A 126 7.45 -2.16 0.18
CA SER A 126 6.38 -1.61 -0.67
C SER A 126 5.63 -0.46 -0.01
N TYR A 127 5.40 -0.54 1.32
CA TYR A 127 4.83 0.58 2.07
C TYR A 127 5.76 1.78 2.05
N ARG A 128 7.06 1.55 2.31
CA ARG A 128 8.12 2.56 2.25
C ARG A 128 8.13 3.28 0.90
N ALA A 129 8.19 2.54 -0.21
CA ALA A 129 8.21 3.13 -1.55
C ALA A 129 6.95 3.97 -1.84
N PHE A 130 5.77 3.48 -1.46
CA PHE A 130 4.52 4.24 -1.54
C PHE A 130 4.56 5.52 -0.69
N ARG A 131 5.00 5.41 0.58
CA ARG A 131 5.05 6.51 1.54
C ARG A 131 6.03 7.59 1.10
N GLU A 132 7.25 7.22 0.71
CA GLU A 132 8.29 8.14 0.22
C GLU A 132 7.79 8.89 -1.02
N ARG A 133 7.23 8.18 -2.01
CA ARG A 133 6.70 8.79 -3.23
C ARG A 133 5.48 9.69 -2.97
N LEU A 134 4.59 9.30 -2.05
CA LEU A 134 3.45 10.13 -1.65
C LEU A 134 3.92 11.42 -0.96
N THR A 135 4.91 11.32 -0.05
CA THR A 135 5.49 12.47 0.66
C THR A 135 6.22 13.43 -0.29
N GLU A 136 6.95 12.92 -1.28
CA GLU A 136 7.58 13.71 -2.34
C GLU A 136 6.54 14.55 -3.14
N VAL A 137 5.47 13.90 -3.59
CA VAL A 137 4.41 14.56 -4.37
C VAL A 137 3.63 15.57 -3.51
N LEU A 138 3.28 15.23 -2.26
CA LEU A 138 2.63 16.14 -1.32
C LEU A 138 3.50 17.39 -1.05
N THR A 139 4.81 17.22 -0.89
CA THR A 139 5.75 18.34 -0.69
C THR A 139 5.81 19.24 -1.92
N THR A 140 5.78 18.63 -3.13
CA THR A 140 5.76 19.35 -4.41
C THR A 140 4.47 20.15 -4.64
N VAL A 141 3.33 19.66 -4.14
CA VAL A 141 2.04 20.38 -4.17
C VAL A 141 2.04 21.51 -3.13
N ARG A 142 2.39 21.23 -1.88
CA ARG A 142 2.38 22.24 -0.79
C ARG A 142 3.39 23.36 -0.97
N GLY A 143 4.50 23.11 -1.67
CA GLY A 143 5.49 24.14 -2.03
C GLY A 143 5.14 25.00 -3.26
N ARG A 144 3.93 24.84 -3.81
CA ARG A 144 3.41 25.61 -4.97
C ARG A 144 2.07 26.31 -4.68
N ALA A 145 1.60 26.26 -3.44
CA ALA A 145 0.44 26.99 -2.94
C ALA A 145 0.88 28.35 -2.34
#